data_AF-A0A838BA99-F1
#
_entry.id   AF-A0A838BA99-F1
#
_cell.length_a   1.000
_cell.length_b   1.000
_cell.length_c   1.000
_cell.angle_alpha   90.00
_cell.angle_beta   90.00
_cell.angle_gamma   90.00
#
_symmetry.space_group_name_H-M   'P 1'
#
loop_
_entity.id
_entity.type
_entity.pdbx_description
1 polymer ?
#
loop_
_entity_poly.entity_id
_entity_poly.type
_entity_poly.pdbx_seq_one_letter_code
_entity_poly.pdbx_strand_id
1 'polypeptide(L)'
;MGFSIYHHTKRKLLGHGVRNTDDGSLTLADKRLFLLFIKLERAQRRKCFEAVQAAVHAIEIYTGSIGKRHVAIFAYMYLRFSDGTPKMTHLDETLEGGGVRKTKDYIRPVADEEIVIAEWGRVKFNRYENSFFRALNINRR
;
A
#
# COMPACT_ATOMS: atom_id res chain seq x y z
N MET A 1 -0.44 -25.34 0.37
CA MET A 1 0.81 -24.91 -0.30
C MET A 1 0.94 -23.39 -0.17
N GLY A 2 1.98 -22.90 0.53
CA GLY A 2 2.21 -21.46 0.62
C GLY A 2 2.74 -20.91 -0.70
N PHE A 3 2.08 -19.90 -1.28
CA PHE A 3 2.60 -19.24 -2.47
C PHE A 3 3.96 -18.61 -2.17
N SER A 4 4.91 -18.77 -3.10
CA SER A 4 6.18 -18.03 -3.11
C SER A 4 5.92 -16.54 -2.88
N ILE A 5 6.77 -15.86 -2.09
CA ILE A 5 6.65 -14.43 -1.81
C ILE A 5 6.58 -13.60 -3.11
N TYR A 6 7.30 -14.02 -4.14
CA TYR A 6 7.27 -13.40 -5.47
C TYR A 6 5.89 -13.49 -6.11
N HIS A 7 5.27 -14.66 -6.04
CA HIS A 7 3.93 -14.87 -6.58
C HIS A 7 2.88 -14.08 -5.78
N HIS A 8 3.01 -14.06 -4.45
CA HIS A 8 2.12 -13.29 -3.58
C HIS A 8 2.20 -11.79 -3.91
N THR A 9 3.41 -11.21 -3.92
CA THR A 9 3.61 -9.79 -4.22
C THR A 9 3.12 -9.42 -5.61
N LYS A 10 3.42 -10.24 -6.63
CA LYS A 10 2.90 -10.03 -7.98
C LYS A 10 1.38 -10.02 -8.02
N ARG A 11 0.72 -11.01 -7.40
CA ARG A 11 -0.74 -11.08 -7.32
C ARG A 11 -1.35 -9.88 -6.61
N LYS A 12 -0.77 -9.47 -5.49
CA LYS A 12 -1.26 -8.32 -4.72
C LYS A 12 -1.14 -7.01 -5.51
N LEU A 13 0.01 -6.79 -6.16
CA LEU A 13 0.19 -5.65 -7.07
C LEU A 13 -0.82 -5.64 -8.22
N LEU A 14 -1.07 -6.80 -8.85
CA LEU A 14 -2.10 -6.93 -9.89
C LEU A 14 -3.49 -6.58 -9.36
N GLY A 15 -3.85 -7.06 -8.15
CA GLY A 15 -5.10 -6.71 -7.49
C GLY A 15 -5.25 -5.21 -7.18
N HIS A 16 -4.15 -4.46 -7.14
CA HIS A 16 -4.14 -3.00 -6.97
C HIS A 16 -4.04 -2.24 -8.30
N GLY A 17 -4.18 -2.91 -9.44
CA GLY A 17 -4.32 -2.25 -10.73
C GLY A 17 -3.01 -1.74 -11.32
N VAL A 18 -1.85 -2.28 -10.95
CA VAL A 18 -0.55 -1.88 -11.57
C VAL A 18 -0.54 -2.03 -13.10
N ARG A 19 -1.38 -2.90 -13.68
CA ARG A 19 -1.51 -3.06 -15.14
C ARG A 19 -2.51 -2.12 -15.80
N ASN A 20 -3.22 -1.31 -15.03
CA ASN A 20 -4.24 -0.42 -15.58
C ASN A 20 -3.61 0.80 -16.27
N THR A 21 -2.30 1.01 -16.08
CA THR A 21 -1.51 2.10 -16.67
C THR A 21 -0.13 1.60 -17.08
N ASP A 22 0.47 2.26 -18.07
CA ASP A 22 1.78 1.89 -18.61
C ASP A 22 2.88 2.06 -17.56
N ASP A 23 2.89 3.21 -16.88
CA ASP A 23 3.84 3.48 -15.80
C ASP A 23 3.62 2.54 -14.60
N GLY A 24 2.39 2.11 -14.33
CA GLY A 24 2.14 1.11 -13.30
C GLY A 24 2.77 -0.24 -13.63
N SER A 25 2.79 -0.61 -14.91
CA SER A 25 3.34 -1.90 -15.38
C SER A 25 4.85 -2.01 -15.13
N LEU A 26 5.55 -0.88 -15.00
CA LEU A 26 6.96 -0.83 -14.56
C LEU A 26 7.17 -1.53 -13.21
N THR A 27 6.17 -1.49 -12.31
CA THR A 27 6.24 -2.17 -11.01
C THR A 27 6.46 -3.68 -11.13
N LEU A 28 6.09 -4.27 -12.26
CA LEU A 28 6.27 -5.69 -12.57
C LEU A 28 7.41 -5.95 -13.56
N ALA A 29 7.59 -5.05 -14.53
CA ALA A 29 8.57 -5.22 -15.60
C ALA A 29 10.00 -4.86 -15.17
N ASP A 30 10.15 -3.83 -14.33
CA ASP A 30 11.44 -3.45 -13.77
C ASP A 30 11.80 -4.38 -12.61
N LYS A 31 12.84 -5.20 -12.82
CA LYS A 31 13.32 -6.18 -11.84
C LYS A 31 13.72 -5.53 -10.52
N ARG A 32 14.36 -4.37 -10.54
CA ARG A 32 14.85 -3.69 -9.34
C ARG A 32 13.68 -3.14 -8.54
N LEU A 33 12.72 -2.47 -9.20
CA LEU A 33 11.50 -2.00 -8.56
C LEU A 33 10.70 -3.16 -7.97
N PHE A 34 10.52 -4.25 -8.72
CA PHE A 34 9.79 -5.42 -8.24
C PHE A 34 10.45 -6.02 -6.99
N LEU A 35 11.78 -6.12 -6.95
CA LEU A 35 12.51 -6.59 -5.77
C LEU A 35 12.35 -5.67 -4.55
N LEU A 36 12.20 -4.36 -4.75
CA LEU A 36 11.88 -3.44 -3.65
C LEU A 36 10.49 -3.71 -3.07
N PHE A 37 9.51 -4.04 -3.91
CA PHE A 37 8.19 -4.50 -3.44
C PHE A 37 8.26 -5.84 -2.70
N ILE A 38 9.15 -6.76 -3.10
CA ILE A 38 9.40 -7.99 -2.32
C ILE A 38 9.98 -7.65 -0.95
N LYS A 39 10.90 -6.68 -0.86
CA LYS A 39 11.45 -6.21 0.42
C LYS A 39 10.36 -5.61 1.31
N LEU A 40 9.45 -4.82 0.72
CA LEU A 40 8.28 -4.27 1.42
C LEU A 40 7.37 -5.38 1.96
N GLU A 41 7.08 -6.40 1.16
CA GLU A 41 6.29 -7.56 1.59
C GLU A 41 6.96 -8.30 2.76
N ARG A 42 8.28 -8.51 2.71
CA ARG A 42 9.02 -9.12 3.83
C ARG A 42 8.92 -8.29 5.10
N ALA A 43 9.02 -6.96 4.99
CA ALA A 43 8.88 -6.05 6.12
C ALA A 43 7.47 -6.10 6.73
N GLN A 44 6.42 -6.11 5.90
CA GLN A 44 5.04 -6.27 6.36
C GLN A 44 4.83 -7.58 7.11
N ARG A 45 5.28 -8.72 6.56
CA ARG A 45 5.13 -10.04 7.22
C ARG A 45 5.84 -10.12 8.57
N ARG A 46 6.93 -9.37 8.73
CA ARG A 46 7.67 -9.23 10.00
C ARG A 46 7.08 -8.20 10.94
N LYS A 47 6.05 -7.46 10.51
CA LYS A 47 5.39 -6.40 11.29
C LYS A 47 6.35 -5.32 11.78
N CYS A 48 7.45 -5.09 11.07
CA CYS A 48 8.48 -4.13 11.46
C CYS A 48 8.23 -2.80 10.76
N PHE A 49 7.72 -1.82 11.51
CA PHE A 49 7.34 -0.51 10.98
C PHE A 49 8.53 0.24 10.35
N GLU A 50 9.69 0.25 11.02
CA GLU A 50 10.91 0.87 10.50
C GLU A 50 11.36 0.25 9.18
N ALA A 51 11.33 -1.08 9.08
CA ALA A 51 11.67 -1.79 7.85
C ALA A 51 10.67 -1.50 6.72
N VAL A 52 9.38 -1.30 7.04
CA VAL A 52 8.36 -0.87 6.07
C VAL A 52 8.67 0.54 5.58
N GLN A 53 8.96 1.48 6.47
CA GLN A 53 9.30 2.86 6.09
C GLN A 53 10.56 2.90 5.22
N ALA A 54 11.60 2.16 5.60
CA ALA A 54 12.83 2.06 4.82
C ALA A 54 12.60 1.44 3.43
N ALA A 55 11.74 0.44 3.31
CA ALA A 55 11.39 -0.17 2.03
C ALA A 55 10.59 0.79 1.14
N VAL A 56 9.61 1.52 1.69
CA VAL A 56 8.86 2.55 0.95
C VAL A 56 9.79 3.67 0.50
N HIS A 57 10.67 4.15 1.37
CA HIS A 57 11.62 5.20 1.02
C HIS A 57 12.56 4.78 -0.12
N ALA A 58 13.02 3.52 -0.12
CA ALA A 58 13.80 2.98 -1.23
C ALA A 58 13.02 2.96 -2.55
N ILE A 59 11.71 2.69 -2.51
CA ILE A 59 10.82 2.76 -3.69
C ILE A 59 10.66 4.21 -4.16
N GLU A 60 10.44 5.17 -3.25
CA GLU A 60 10.35 6.60 -3.57
C GLU A 60 11.63 7.11 -4.25
N ILE A 61 12.80 6.78 -3.69
CA ILE A 61 14.10 7.12 -4.28
C ILE A 61 14.23 6.52 -5.67
N TYR A 62 13.94 5.22 -5.81
CA TYR A 62 14.12 4.53 -7.10
C TYR A 62 13.20 5.09 -8.18
N THR A 63 11.90 5.20 -7.88
CA THR A 63 10.91 5.77 -8.80
C THR A 63 11.24 7.23 -9.14
N GLY A 64 11.78 8.00 -8.19
CA GLY A 64 12.34 9.32 -8.43
C GLY A 64 13.52 9.33 -9.40
N SER A 65 14.46 8.40 -9.24
CA SER A 65 15.67 8.29 -10.09
C SER A 65 15.36 7.96 -11.55
N ILE A 66 14.26 7.25 -11.82
CA ILE A 66 13.79 6.94 -13.18
C ILE A 66 12.78 7.98 -13.71
N GLY A 67 12.57 9.09 -13.00
CA GLY A 67 11.65 10.16 -13.41
C GLY A 67 10.16 9.82 -13.29
N LYS A 68 9.81 8.73 -12.60
CA LYS A 68 8.44 8.21 -12.47
C LYS A 68 7.94 8.23 -11.03
N ARG A 69 8.13 9.36 -10.32
CA ARG A 69 7.79 9.54 -8.88
C ARG A 69 6.38 9.08 -8.53
N HIS A 70 5.41 9.29 -9.42
CA HIS A 70 4.01 8.90 -9.23
C HIS A 70 3.79 7.39 -9.09
N VAL A 71 4.71 6.55 -9.60
CA VAL A 71 4.66 5.09 -9.43
C VAL A 71 4.79 4.67 -7.96
N ALA A 72 5.36 5.53 -7.09
CA ALA A 72 5.41 5.29 -5.65
C ALA A 72 4.00 5.15 -5.02
N ILE A 73 2.93 5.63 -5.67
CA ILE A 73 1.55 5.43 -5.18
C ILE A 73 1.23 3.96 -4.94
N PHE A 74 1.78 3.05 -5.75
CA PHE A 74 1.53 1.63 -5.63
C PHE A 74 2.11 1.06 -4.34
N ALA A 75 3.18 1.64 -3.78
CA ALA A 75 3.67 1.25 -2.46
C ALA A 75 2.67 1.62 -1.36
N TYR A 76 2.07 2.81 -1.43
CA TYR A 76 1.05 3.21 -0.45
C TYR A 76 -0.23 2.40 -0.60
N MET A 77 -0.67 2.10 -1.82
CA MET A 77 -1.81 1.20 -2.08
C MET A 77 -1.54 -0.20 -1.53
N TYR A 78 -0.33 -0.72 -1.73
CA TYR A 78 0.09 -2.03 -1.24
C TYR A 78 -0.03 -2.16 0.29
N LEU A 79 0.23 -1.05 1.01
CA LEU A 79 0.06 -0.98 2.47
C LEU A 79 -1.40 -0.74 2.87
N ARG A 80 -2.06 0.24 2.24
CA ARG A 80 -3.45 0.64 2.53
C ARG A 80 -4.44 -0.49 2.29
N PHE A 81 -4.26 -1.33 1.28
CA PHE A 81 -5.19 -2.41 0.97
C PHE A 81 -4.62 -3.75 1.45
N SER A 82 -4.38 -3.82 2.76
CA SER A 82 -3.89 -5.01 3.47
C SER A 82 -4.88 -5.45 4.54
N ASP A 83 -4.65 -6.63 5.15
CA ASP A 83 -5.48 -7.15 6.24
C ASP A 83 -5.54 -6.21 7.45
N GLY A 84 -4.54 -5.34 7.63
CA GLY A 84 -4.49 -4.30 8.67
C GLY A 84 -5.46 -3.14 8.43
N THR A 85 -6.18 -3.13 7.32
CA THR A 85 -7.21 -2.12 7.03
C THR A 85 -8.59 -2.69 7.34
N PRO A 86 -9.37 -2.03 8.21
CA PRO A 86 -10.70 -2.51 8.56
C PRO A 86 -11.68 -2.37 7.40
N LYS A 87 -12.70 -3.24 7.38
CA LYS A 87 -13.90 -3.02 6.57
C LYS A 87 -14.66 -1.83 7.15
N MET A 88 -15.08 -0.91 6.28
CA MET A 88 -15.91 0.23 6.69
C MET A 88 -17.38 -0.20 6.68
N THR A 89 -17.75 -1.03 7.65
CA THR A 89 -19.09 -1.66 7.76
C THR A 89 -19.98 -0.99 8.80
N HIS A 90 -19.41 -0.26 9.76
CA HIS A 90 -20.15 0.36 10.86
C HIS A 90 -20.09 1.88 10.77
N LEU A 91 -21.22 2.52 11.09
CA LEU A 91 -21.27 3.97 11.29
C LEU A 91 -20.65 4.33 12.64
N ASP A 92 -20.12 5.55 12.73
CA ASP A 92 -19.66 6.12 14.00
C ASP A 92 -20.87 6.27 14.95
N GLU A 93 -20.77 5.75 16.17
CA GLU A 93 -21.81 5.88 17.19
C GLU A 93 -21.46 7.04 18.14
N THR A 94 -22.31 8.07 18.19
CA THR A 94 -22.19 9.14 19.20
C THR A 94 -22.72 8.63 20.54
N LEU A 95 -21.90 8.71 21.58
CA LEU A 95 -22.26 8.29 22.94
C LEU A 95 -22.87 9.45 23.72
N GLU A 96 -23.76 9.14 24.67
CA GLU A 96 -24.29 10.10 25.64
C GLU A 96 -23.12 10.62 26.50
N GLY A 97 -22.64 11.82 26.20
CA GLY A 97 -21.40 12.39 26.74
C GLY A 97 -20.46 13.00 25.69
N GLY A 98 -20.81 12.92 24.41
CA GLY A 98 -20.06 13.56 23.31
C GLY A 98 -18.85 12.77 22.82
N GLY A 99 -18.61 11.58 23.37
CA GLY A 99 -17.64 10.62 22.83
C GLY A 99 -18.14 10.00 21.53
N VAL A 100 -17.22 9.51 20.70
CA VAL A 100 -17.54 8.76 19.48
C VAL A 100 -16.93 7.38 19.57
N ARG A 101 -17.76 6.34 19.43
CA ARG A 101 -17.30 4.96 19.29
C ARG A 101 -17.12 4.63 17.81
N LYS A 102 -15.96 4.05 17.49
CA LYS A 102 -15.65 3.53 16.16
C LYS A 102 -15.45 2.03 16.23
N THR A 103 -16.29 1.27 15.54
CA THR A 103 -16.15 -0.19 15.42
C THR A 103 -15.37 -0.52 14.16
N LYS A 104 -14.30 -1.31 14.29
CA LYS A 104 -13.43 -1.71 13.19
C LYS A 104 -13.46 -3.22 13.02
N ASP A 105 -14.01 -3.69 11.90
CA ASP A 105 -14.02 -5.11 11.56
C ASP A 105 -12.82 -5.45 10.68
N TYR A 106 -12.01 -6.40 11.13
CA TYR A 106 -10.88 -6.92 10.36
C TYR A 106 -11.21 -8.27 9.74
N ILE A 107 -10.60 -8.57 8.59
CA ILE A 107 -10.82 -9.86 7.87
C ILE A 107 -10.33 -11.05 8.71
N ARG A 108 -9.35 -10.82 9.58
CA ARG A 108 -8.77 -11.79 10.50
C ARG A 108 -8.26 -11.05 11.76
N PRO A 109 -7.83 -11.77 12.81
CA PRO A 109 -7.05 -11.16 13.88
C PRO A 109 -5.81 -10.44 13.32
N VAL A 110 -5.61 -9.19 13.73
CA VAL A 110 -4.49 -8.31 13.33
C VAL A 110 -3.78 -7.81 14.57
N ALA A 111 -2.47 -7.68 14.49
CA ALA A 111 -1.68 -7.05 15.56
C ALA A 111 -1.64 -5.52 15.39
N ASP A 112 -1.34 -4.81 16.49
CA ASP A 112 -1.29 -3.35 16.51
C ASP A 112 -0.29 -2.79 15.48
N GLU A 113 0.84 -3.47 15.26
CA GLU A 113 1.82 -3.05 14.27
C GLU A 113 1.27 -3.13 12.83
N GLU A 114 0.42 -4.12 12.54
CA GLU A 114 -0.23 -4.25 11.23
C GLU A 114 -1.21 -3.11 11.01
N ILE A 115 -1.95 -2.71 12.06
CA ILE A 115 -2.87 -1.57 12.04
C ILE A 115 -2.08 -0.27 11.81
N VAL A 116 -1.00 -0.05 12.56
CA VAL A 116 -0.15 1.15 12.41
C VAL A 116 0.44 1.25 11.01
N ILE A 117 0.95 0.14 10.46
CA ILE A 117 1.47 0.08 9.08
C ILE A 117 0.37 0.45 8.07
N ALA A 118 -0.83 -0.11 8.22
CA ALA A 118 -1.95 0.13 7.32
C ALA A 118 -2.46 1.58 7.39
N GLU A 119 -2.62 2.14 8.60
CA GLU A 119 -3.03 3.53 8.81
C GLU A 119 -1.98 4.51 8.26
N TRP A 120 -0.69 4.22 8.46
CA TRP A 120 0.38 5.02 7.85
C TRP A 120 0.32 4.98 6.31
N GLY A 121 0.11 3.79 5.74
CA GLY A 121 -0.12 3.61 4.30
C GLY A 121 -1.32 4.41 3.80
N ARG A 122 -2.43 4.45 4.56
CA ARG A 122 -3.62 5.26 4.25
C ARG A 122 -3.31 6.75 4.24
N VAL A 123 -2.63 7.27 5.26
CA VAL A 123 -2.25 8.69 5.34
C VAL A 123 -1.37 9.08 4.15
N LYS A 124 -0.39 8.25 3.80
CA LYS A 124 0.48 8.47 2.64
C LYS A 124 -0.30 8.44 1.33
N PHE A 125 -1.17 7.46 1.15
CA PHE A 125 -2.00 7.36 -0.04
C PHE A 125 -2.89 8.60 -0.20
N ASN A 126 -3.66 8.97 0.81
CA ASN A 126 -4.58 10.12 0.75
C ASN A 126 -3.84 11.44 0.46
N ARG A 127 -2.59 11.59 0.94
CA ARG A 127 -1.77 12.77 0.67
C ARG A 127 -1.42 12.92 -0.82
N TYR A 128 -1.20 11.81 -1.52
CA TYR A 128 -0.64 11.82 -2.89
C TYR A 128 -1.60 11.30 -3.97
N GLU A 129 -2.75 10.71 -3.61
CA GLU A 129 -3.65 10.04 -4.55
C GLU A 129 -4.06 10.94 -5.71
N ASN A 130 -4.49 12.17 -5.43
CA ASN A 130 -5.00 13.07 -6.46
C ASN A 130 -3.93 13.47 -7.48
N SER A 131 -2.72 13.81 -7.02
CA SER A 131 -1.62 14.23 -7.90
C SER A 131 -1.02 13.05 -8.67
N PHE A 132 -0.85 11.89 -8.02
CA PHE A 132 -0.23 10.73 -8.64
C PHE A 132 -1.18 10.01 -9.59
N PHE A 133 -2.48 9.90 -9.30
CA PHE A 133 -3.44 9.36 -10.28
C PHE A 133 -3.59 10.26 -11.50
N ARG A 134 -3.52 11.59 -11.33
CA ARG A 134 -3.50 12.50 -12.47
C ARG A 134 -2.30 12.21 -13.38
N ALA A 135 -1.11 12.07 -12.81
CA ALA A 135 0.10 11.74 -13.56
C ALA A 135 0.03 10.34 -14.22
N LEU A 136 -0.52 9.34 -13.53
CA LEU A 136 -0.72 7.99 -14.08
C LEU A 136 -1.70 7.97 -15.27
N ASN A 137 -2.75 8.79 -15.23
CA ASN A 137 -3.78 8.83 -16.27
C ASN A 137 -3.43 9.74 -17.46
N ILE A 138 -2.54 10.72 -17.28
CA ILE A 138 -2.03 11.55 -18.39
C ILE A 138 -1.25 10.71 -19.40
N ASN A 139 -0.54 9.68 -18.92
CA ASN A 139 0.25 8.77 -19.75
C ASN A 139 -0.55 7.57 -20.28
N ARG A 140 -1.88 7.67 -20.38
CA ARG A 140 -2.76 6.59 -20.86
C ARG A 140 -3.10 6.72 -22.36
N ARG A 141 -2.23 7.38 -23.13
CA ARG A 141 -2.41 7.65 -24.57
C ARG A 141 -1.87 6.52 -25.43
#